data_AF-A0A4V1BGK7-F1
#
_entry.id   AF-A0A4V1BGK7-F1
#
_cell.length_a   1.000
_cell.length_b   1.000
_cell.length_c   1.000
_cell.angle_alpha   90.00
_cell.angle_beta   90.00
_cell.angle_gamma   90.00
#
_symmetry.space_group_name_H-M   'P 1'
#
loop_
_entity.id
_entity.type
_entity.pdbx_description
1 polymer ?
#
loop_
_entity_poly.entity_id
_entity_poly.type
_entity_poly.pdbx_seq_one_letter_code
_entity_poly.pdbx_strand_id
1 'polypeptide(L)'
;MDESLAKIWADQYDADAADKPAPITPHGYSRDTKLLVTLINHIKRLEATLLAVHGNKPGPMNPIPLPVTAFEIELLRRDDAAVDDALSRLGVA
;
A
#
# COMPACT_ATOMS: atom_id res chain seq x y z
N MET A 1 -2.14 -15.57 14.23
CA MET A 1 -2.13 -15.03 12.85
C MET A 1 -3.41 -15.51 12.19
N ASP A 2 -4.15 -14.65 11.50
CA ASP A 2 -5.35 -15.07 10.75
C ASP A 2 -4.95 -16.16 9.72
N GLU A 3 -5.70 -17.25 9.68
CA GLU A 3 -5.42 -18.44 8.85
C GLU A 3 -5.35 -18.10 7.35
N SER A 4 -6.15 -17.12 6.92
CA SER A 4 -6.16 -16.62 5.55
C SER A 4 -4.88 -15.84 5.19
N LEU A 5 -4.37 -15.00 6.09
CA LEU A 5 -3.09 -14.28 5.90
C LEU A 5 -1.89 -15.24 5.95
N ALA A 6 -1.96 -16.25 6.83
CA ALA A 6 -0.91 -17.27 6.92
C ALA A 6 -0.78 -18.06 5.62
N LYS A 7 -1.91 -18.37 4.95
CA LYS A 7 -1.92 -19.03 3.64
C LYS A 7 -1.29 -18.14 2.55
N ILE A 8 -1.68 -16.87 2.47
CA ILE A 8 -1.12 -15.94 1.47
C ILE A 8 0.38 -15.73 1.69
N TRP A 9 0.82 -15.67 2.95
CA TRP A 9 2.24 -15.59 3.30
C TRP A 9 3.02 -16.84 2.87
N ALA A 10 2.46 -18.02 3.11
CA ALA A 10 3.08 -19.29 2.70
C ALA A 10 3.15 -19.42 1.16
N ASP A 11 2.11 -19.01 0.43
CA ASP A 11 2.09 -19.04 -1.04
C ASP A 11 3.13 -18.09 -1.67
N GLN A 12 3.55 -17.05 -0.94
CA GLN A 12 4.61 -16.14 -1.37
C GLN A 12 6.03 -16.64 -1.08
N TYR A 13 6.17 -17.61 -0.16
CA TYR A 13 7.46 -18.09 0.32
C TYR A 13 7.67 -19.54 -0.12
N ASP A 14 8.50 -19.72 -1.15
CA ASP A 14 8.94 -21.06 -1.56
C ASP A 14 10.10 -21.53 -0.67
N ALA A 15 9.83 -22.46 0.24
CA ALA A 15 10.80 -22.98 1.20
C ALA A 15 11.96 -23.75 0.52
N ASP A 16 11.73 -24.26 -0.71
CA ASP A 16 12.75 -24.98 -1.49
C ASP A 16 13.67 -24.01 -2.28
N ALA A 17 13.39 -22.71 -2.26
CA ALA A 17 14.20 -21.66 -2.88
C ALA A 17 15.24 -21.02 -1.95
N ALA A 18 15.54 -21.64 -0.79
CA ALA A 18 16.41 -21.10 0.27
C ALA A 18 17.82 -20.66 -0.18
N ASP A 19 18.33 -21.18 -1.30
CA ASP A 19 19.66 -20.85 -1.85
C ASP A 19 19.66 -19.74 -2.93
N LYS A 20 18.50 -19.18 -3.29
CA LYS A 20 18.42 -18.05 -4.24
C LYS A 20 17.80 -16.84 -3.55
N PRO A 21 18.45 -15.67 -3.55
CA PRO A 21 17.80 -14.45 -3.09
C PRO A 21 16.59 -14.20 -3.98
N ALA A 22 15.39 -14.43 -3.46
CA ALA A 22 14.16 -14.20 -4.21
C ALA A 22 14.13 -12.72 -4.63
N PRO A 23 14.01 -12.40 -5.94
CA PRO A 23 13.66 -11.05 -6.33
C PRO A 23 12.17 -10.87 -6.00
N ILE A 24 11.85 -10.62 -4.73
CA ILE A 24 10.49 -10.31 -4.26
C ILE A 24 10.04 -8.93 -4.78
N THR A 25 10.95 -8.18 -5.40
CA THR A 25 10.65 -6.95 -6.10
C THR A 25 10.85 -7.13 -7.61
N PRO A 26 9.94 -6.60 -8.45
CA PRO A 26 10.15 -6.58 -9.90
C PRO A 26 11.51 -5.95 -10.20
N HIS A 27 12.25 -6.53 -11.15
CA HIS A 27 13.59 -6.08 -11.51
C HIS A 27 13.66 -4.55 -11.62
N GLY A 28 14.52 -3.93 -10.81
CA GLY A 28 14.71 -2.47 -10.75
C GLY A 28 14.07 -1.76 -9.56
N TYR A 29 13.21 -2.41 -8.78
CA TYR A 29 12.67 -1.83 -7.54
C TYR A 29 13.45 -2.29 -6.31
N SER A 30 14.57 -1.64 -6.01
CA SER A 30 15.22 -1.77 -4.69
C SER A 30 14.36 -1.14 -3.60
N ARG A 31 14.60 -1.49 -2.32
CA ARG A 31 13.95 -0.85 -1.16
C ARG A 31 14.01 0.69 -1.23
N ASP A 32 15.15 1.22 -1.64
CA ASP A 32 15.37 2.67 -1.73
C ASP A 32 14.49 3.31 -2.80
N THR A 33 14.38 2.69 -3.97
CA THR A 33 13.48 3.18 -5.04
C THR A 33 12.01 3.14 -4.63
N LYS A 34 11.59 2.08 -3.91
CA LYS A 34 10.23 2.01 -3.33
C LYS A 34 9.98 3.15 -2.34
N LEU A 35 10.95 3.43 -1.47
CA LEU A 35 10.85 4.51 -0.49
C LEU A 35 10.76 5.87 -1.18
N LEU A 36 11.58 6.12 -2.20
CA LEU A 36 11.57 7.36 -2.98
C LEU A 36 10.22 7.59 -3.67
N VAL A 37 9.68 6.57 -4.35
CA VAL A 37 8.37 6.66 -4.99
C VAL A 37 7.25 6.88 -3.96
N THR A 38 7.35 6.23 -2.80
CA THR A 38 6.41 6.42 -1.68
C THR A 38 6.42 7.86 -1.18
N LEU A 39 7.60 8.46 -1.01
CA LEU A 39 7.76 9.85 -0.61
C LEU A 39 7.16 10.82 -1.64
N ILE A 40 7.42 10.59 -2.94
CA ILE A 40 6.83 11.40 -4.01
C ILE A 40 5.30 11.37 -3.96
N ASN A 41 4.71 10.19 -3.78
CA ASN A 41 3.26 10.04 -3.67
C ASN A 41 2.70 10.73 -2.41
N HIS A 42 3.41 10.67 -1.28
CA HIS A 42 3.02 11.38 -0.06
C HIS A 42 3.06 12.90 -0.23
N ILE A 43 4.09 13.44 -0.89
CA ILE A 43 4.19 14.88 -1.16
C ILE A 43 3.02 15.35 -2.02
N LYS A 44 2.68 14.62 -3.11
CA LYS A 44 1.51 14.92 -3.95
C LYS A 44 0.20 14.90 -3.16
N ARG A 45 0.04 13.93 -2.26
CA ARG A 45 -1.14 13.82 -1.39
C ARG A 45 -1.22 14.97 -0.39
N LEU A 46 -0.08 15.37 0.18
CA LEU A 46 0.00 16.51 1.09
C LEU A 46 -0.40 17.80 0.38
N GLU A 47 0.13 18.06 -0.82
CA GLU A 47 -0.25 19.21 -1.64
C GLU A 47 -1.75 19.25 -1.92
N ALA A 48 -2.33 18.13 -2.36
CA ALA A 48 -3.77 18.01 -2.58
C ALA A 48 -4.59 18.25 -1.30
N THR A 49 -4.10 17.75 -0.16
CA THR A 49 -4.75 17.94 1.15
C THR A 49 -4.71 19.40 1.57
N LEU A 50 -3.57 20.09 1.41
CA LEU A 50 -3.43 21.52 1.73
C LEU A 50 -4.36 22.36 0.85
N LEU A 51 -4.42 22.08 -0.46
CA LEU A 51 -5.36 22.75 -1.37
C LEU A 51 -6.81 22.58 -0.91
N ALA A 52 -7.21 21.35 -0.56
CA ALA A 52 -8.55 21.06 -0.06
C ALA A 52 -8.88 21.78 1.25
N VAL A 53 -7.94 21.83 2.21
CA VAL A 53 -8.10 22.55 3.49
C VAL A 53 -8.29 24.06 3.27
N HIS A 54 -7.63 24.63 2.25
CA HIS A 54 -7.81 26.02 1.87
C HIS A 54 -9.06 26.29 1.01
N GLY A 55 -9.94 25.29 0.81
CA GLY A 55 -11.16 25.41 0.01
C GLY A 55 -10.94 25.37 -1.50
N ASN A 56 -9.71 25.10 -1.96
CA ASN A 56 -9.41 24.90 -3.38
C ASN A 56 -9.69 23.46 -3.79
N LYS A 57 -10.12 23.26 -5.04
CA LYS A 57 -10.32 21.91 -5.58
C LYS A 57 -8.96 21.31 -5.98
N PRO A 58 -8.49 20.24 -5.34
CA PRO A 58 -7.26 19.59 -5.77
C PRO A 58 -7.42 19.00 -7.18
N GLY A 59 -6.35 19.03 -7.96
CA GLY A 59 -6.31 18.38 -9.26
C GLY A 59 -6.41 16.84 -9.15
N PRO A 60 -6.60 16.12 -10.26
CA PRO A 60 -6.63 14.66 -10.25
C PRO A 60 -5.32 14.09 -9.71
N MET A 61 -5.39 13.30 -8.64
CA MET A 61 -4.23 12.59 -8.10
C MET A 61 -3.89 11.39 -8.98
N ASN A 62 -2.73 11.45 -9.63
CA ASN A 62 -2.13 10.33 -10.36
C ASN A 62 -0.88 9.84 -9.59
N PRO A 63 -1.05 8.99 -8.56
CA PRO A 63 0.08 8.42 -7.84
C PRO A 63 0.88 7.48 -8.77
N ILE A 64 2.20 7.46 -8.58
CA ILE A 64 3.07 6.52 -9.28
C ILE A 64 2.78 5.12 -8.73
N PRO A 65 2.42 4.14 -9.58
CA PRO A 65 2.13 2.80 -9.11
C PRO A 65 3.39 2.15 -8.51
N LEU A 66 3.25 1.54 -7.35
CA LEU A 66 4.28 0.76 -6.69
C LEU A 66 4.04 -0.73 -6.96
N PRO A 67 5.10 -1.50 -7.23
CA PRO A 67 4.97 -2.94 -7.25
C PRO A 67 4.76 -3.45 -5.82
N VAL A 68 3.55 -3.95 -5.59
CA VAL A 68 3.10 -4.50 -4.32
C VAL A 68 2.96 -6.01 -4.43
N THR A 69 3.22 -6.70 -3.34
CA THR A 69 3.00 -8.14 -3.25
C THR A 69 1.53 -8.46 -2.97
N ALA A 70 1.07 -9.67 -3.28
CA ALA A 70 -0.31 -10.09 -3.01
C ALA A 70 -0.72 -9.93 -1.53
N PHE A 71 0.21 -10.20 -0.61
CA PHE A 71 0.05 -9.99 0.82
C PHE A 71 -0.15 -8.51 1.18
N GLU A 72 0.64 -7.61 0.61
CA GLU A 72 0.50 -6.16 0.85
C GLU A 72 -0.88 -5.64 0.37
N ILE A 73 -1.38 -6.16 -0.76
CA ILE A 73 -2.72 -5.82 -1.27
C ILE A 73 -3.80 -6.28 -0.28
N GLU A 74 -3.71 -7.51 0.21
CA GLU A 74 -4.70 -8.05 1.15
C GLU A 74 -4.67 -7.30 2.49
N LEU A 75 -3.49 -6.89 2.95
CA LEU A 75 -3.36 -6.09 4.17
C LEU A 75 -4.03 -4.71 4.02
N LEU A 76 -3.75 -4.01 2.91
CA LEU A 76 -4.39 -2.72 2.60
C LEU A 76 -5.92 -2.84 2.54
N ARG A 77 -6.43 -3.89 1.92
CA ARG A 77 -7.88 -4.14 1.83
C ARG A 77 -8.53 -4.27 3.21
N ARG A 78 -7.84 -4.90 4.16
CA ARG A 78 -8.33 -5.07 5.54
C ARG A 78 -8.27 -3.76 6.32
N ASP A 79 -7.22 -2.98 6.12
CA ASP A 79 -7.09 -1.66 6.73
C ASP A 79 -8.21 -0.73 6.25
N ASP A 80 -8.52 -0.71 4.95
CA ASP A 80 -9.63 0.07 4.39
C ASP A 80 -10.97 -0.36 5.01
N ALA A 81 -11.24 -1.67 5.11
CA ALA A 81 -12.46 -2.18 5.74
C ALA A 81 -12.57 -1.81 7.23
N ALA A 82 -11.45 -1.79 7.95
CA ALA A 82 -11.41 -1.38 9.36
C ALA A 82 -11.66 0.13 9.52
N VAL A 83 -11.13 0.95 8.61
CA VAL A 83 -11.38 2.40 8.57
C VAL A 83 -12.85 2.66 8.27
N ASP A 84 -13.45 1.97 7.29
CA ASP A 84 -14.86 2.12 6.95
C ASP A 84 -15.78 1.74 8.12
N ASP A 85 -15.50 0.63 8.82
CA ASP A 85 -16.23 0.25 10.04
C ASP A 85 -16.09 1.35 11.12
N ALA A 86 -14.89 1.88 11.34
CA ALA A 86 -14.67 2.96 12.30
C ALA A 86 -15.42 4.25 11.92
N LEU A 87 -15.41 4.64 10.64
CA LEU A 87 -16.12 5.82 10.15
C LEU A 87 -17.65 5.65 10.23
N SER A 88 -18.15 4.44 9.98
CA SER A 88 -19.57 4.12 10.14
C SER A 88 -20.04 4.28 11.58
N ARG A 89 -19.22 3.84 12.56
CA ARG A 89 -19.51 4.02 14.00
C ARG A 89 -19.48 5.48 14.43
N LEU A 90 -18.67 6.30 13.76
CA LEU A 90 -18.60 7.74 13.99
C LEU A 90 -19.73 8.52 13.30
N GLY A 91 -20.57 7.86 12.50
CA GLY A 91 -21.71 8.47 11.80
C GLY A 91 -21.31 9.35 10.60
N VAL A 92 -20.12 9.12 10.04
CA VAL A 92 -19.56 9.91 8.92
C VAL A 92 -19.77 9.20 7.55
N ALA A 93 -20.30 7.98 7.56
CA ALA A 93 -20.52 7.16 6.37
C ALA A 93 -21.86 7.45 5.65
#